data_AF-A0A3D5JH68-F1
#
_entry.id   AF-A0A3D5JH68-F1
#
_cell.length_a   1.000
_cell.length_b   1.000
_cell.length_c   1.000
_cell.angle_alpha   90.00
_cell.angle_beta   90.00
_cell.angle_gamma   90.00
#
_symmetry.space_group_name_H-M   'P 1'
#
loop_
_entity.id
_entity.type
_entity.pdbx_description
1 polymer ?
#
loop_
_entity_poly.entity_id
_entity_poly.type
_entity_poly.pdbx_seq_one_letter_code
_entity_poly.pdbx_strand_id
1 'polypeptide(L)'
;TGHEPASYADKLQSSWLWTELYKVRNIRPAFARGLWFGMANAAIDTYLFMGRAPWTMRHHPDHTNLKKASDAPRIDYPKPDGVISFDRNSSVYLSGTNHEENQPAHLTLKDSSVPIEHNLALYDAPEQRYCPAGVYEIVREDDGTNPRLQINAQNCVHCKTCDIKDPSQNIVWVTPEGGGGPNYPNM
;
A
#
# COMPACT_ATOMS: atom_id res chain seq x y z
N THR A 1 -17.33 16.13 -27.71
CA THR A 1 -15.97 16.31 -28.25
C THR A 1 -15.10 16.89 -27.16
N GLY A 2 -14.25 16.09 -26.52
CA GLY A 2 -13.34 16.58 -25.48
C GLY A 2 -12.15 17.28 -26.12
N HIS A 3 -11.85 18.51 -25.71
CA HIS A 3 -10.59 19.15 -26.06
C HIS A 3 -9.47 18.51 -25.24
N GLU A 4 -8.43 18.01 -25.90
CA GLU A 4 -7.24 17.52 -25.21
C GLU A 4 -6.52 18.71 -24.56
N PRO A 5 -6.28 18.70 -23.24
CA PRO A 5 -5.59 19.78 -22.55
C PRO A 5 -4.07 19.69 -22.77
N ALA A 6 -3.62 19.77 -24.02
CA ALA A 6 -2.23 19.55 -24.42
C ALA A 6 -1.22 20.43 -23.67
N SER A 7 -1.61 21.64 -23.25
CA SER A 7 -0.74 22.57 -22.50
C SER A 7 -0.66 22.33 -20.99
N TYR A 8 -1.43 21.37 -20.45
CA TYR A 8 -1.48 21.14 -19.00
C TYR A 8 -0.12 20.74 -18.43
N ALA A 9 0.59 19.81 -19.10
CA ALA A 9 1.90 19.34 -18.66
C ALA A 9 2.93 20.47 -18.64
N ASP A 10 2.96 21.33 -19.68
CA ASP A 10 3.89 22.46 -19.77
C ASP A 10 3.63 23.50 -18.67
N LYS A 11 2.36 23.78 -18.39
CA LYS A 11 1.96 24.69 -17.30
C LYS A 11 2.32 24.12 -15.93
N LEU A 12 2.20 22.81 -15.73
CA LEU A 12 2.62 22.16 -14.49
C LEU A 12 4.14 22.26 -14.33
N GLN A 13 4.92 21.95 -15.37
CA GLN A 13 6.38 22.00 -15.34
C GLN A 13 6.95 23.41 -15.12
N SER A 14 6.27 24.44 -15.61
CA SER A 14 6.64 25.84 -15.39
C SER A 14 6.15 26.42 -14.06
N SER A 15 5.37 25.68 -13.28
CA SER A 15 4.83 26.12 -12.00
C SER A 15 5.83 25.99 -10.84
N TRP A 16 5.53 26.65 -9.73
CA TRP A 16 6.27 26.51 -8.47
C TRP A 16 6.28 25.05 -7.97
N LEU A 17 5.21 24.28 -8.23
CA LEU A 17 5.05 22.91 -7.76
C LEU A 17 6.11 22.00 -8.37
N TRP A 18 6.41 22.15 -9.67
CA TRP A 18 7.46 21.37 -10.31
C TRP A 18 8.84 21.66 -9.69
N THR A 19 9.12 22.93 -9.45
CA THR A 19 10.37 23.37 -8.81
C THR A 19 10.47 22.83 -7.38
N GLU A 20 9.37 22.82 -6.63
CA GLU A 20 9.32 22.29 -5.27
C GLU A 20 9.62 20.79 -5.25
N LEU A 21 8.90 19.99 -6.05
CA LEU A 21 9.12 18.54 -6.14
C LEU A 21 10.54 18.20 -6.62
N TYR A 22 11.05 18.96 -7.59
CA TYR A 22 12.40 18.77 -8.11
C TYR A 22 13.47 18.95 -7.03
N LYS A 23 13.33 19.93 -6.13
CA LYS A 23 14.30 20.20 -5.05
C LYS A 23 14.44 19.05 -4.05
N VAL A 24 13.41 18.23 -3.88
CA VAL A 24 13.38 17.14 -2.89
C VAL A 24 13.51 15.75 -3.51
N ARG A 25 13.67 15.67 -4.84
CA ARG A 25 13.62 14.41 -5.61
C ARG A 25 14.59 13.32 -5.16
N ASN A 26 15.72 13.69 -4.54
CA ASN A 26 16.74 12.73 -4.10
C ASN A 26 16.62 12.32 -2.62
N ILE A 27 15.73 12.93 -1.85
CA ILE A 27 15.61 12.64 -0.42
C ILE A 27 15.15 11.19 -0.23
N ARG A 28 13.94 10.83 -0.69
CA ARG A 28 13.36 9.50 -0.47
C ARG A 28 14.17 8.34 -1.12
N PRO A 29 14.65 8.43 -2.37
CA PRO A 29 15.43 7.34 -2.96
C PRO A 29 16.73 7.04 -2.21
N ALA A 30 17.36 8.03 -1.58
CA ALA A 30 18.60 7.81 -0.84
C ALA A 30 18.43 6.86 0.34
N PHE A 31 17.27 6.87 1.01
CA PHE A 31 16.97 5.94 2.10
C PHE A 31 16.85 4.47 1.66
N ALA A 32 16.76 4.18 0.36
CA ALA A 32 16.86 2.81 -0.13
C ALA A 32 18.24 2.19 0.13
N ARG A 33 19.27 3.01 0.40
CA ARG A 33 20.61 2.58 0.80
C ARG A 33 20.84 2.60 2.31
N GLY A 34 19.77 2.73 3.10
CA GLY A 34 19.80 2.76 4.56
C GLY A 34 19.67 4.16 5.16
N LEU A 35 19.38 4.20 6.46
CA LEU A 35 19.04 5.42 7.21
C LEU A 35 20.15 6.48 7.15
N TRP A 36 21.39 6.09 7.49
CA TRP A 36 22.51 7.02 7.59
C TRP A 36 22.90 7.63 6.23
N PHE A 37 22.96 6.81 5.18
CA PHE A 37 23.22 7.31 3.83
C PHE A 37 22.09 8.24 3.37
N GLY A 38 20.82 7.86 3.63
CA GLY A 38 19.66 8.68 3.33
C GLY A 38 19.73 10.05 3.98
N MET A 39 20.02 10.11 5.28
CA MET A 39 20.16 11.36 6.02
C MET A 39 21.34 12.21 5.53
N ALA A 40 22.51 11.59 5.30
CA ALA A 40 23.68 12.32 4.80
C ALA A 40 23.42 12.92 3.42
N ASN A 41 22.86 12.14 2.48
CA ASN A 41 22.50 12.65 1.16
C ASN A 41 21.44 13.75 1.23
N ALA A 42 20.42 13.59 2.07
CA ALA A 42 19.39 14.62 2.26
C ALA A 42 20.01 15.93 2.77
N ALA A 43 20.89 15.87 3.77
CA ALA A 43 21.57 17.05 4.27
C ALA A 43 22.45 17.72 3.20
N ILE A 44 23.20 16.93 2.43
CA ILE A 44 24.05 17.45 1.34
C ILE A 44 23.21 18.09 0.24
N ASP A 45 22.20 17.41 -0.30
CA ASP A 45 21.38 17.95 -1.39
C ASP A 45 20.60 19.19 -0.92
N THR A 46 20.00 19.16 0.27
CA THR A 46 19.21 20.27 0.80
C THR A 46 20.06 21.48 1.20
N TYR A 47 21.14 21.30 1.97
CA TYR A 47 21.89 22.44 2.51
C TYR A 47 23.05 22.91 1.62
N LEU A 48 23.73 22.00 0.92
CA LEU A 48 24.88 22.36 0.08
C LEU A 48 24.45 22.68 -1.36
N PHE A 49 23.59 21.84 -1.94
CA PHE A 49 23.12 22.02 -3.31
C PHE A 49 21.77 22.75 -3.43
N MET A 50 21.09 23.02 -2.31
CA MET A 50 19.75 23.66 -2.31
C MET A 50 18.74 22.94 -3.22
N GLY A 51 18.81 21.60 -3.28
CA GLY A 51 17.98 20.74 -4.12
C GLY A 51 18.39 20.70 -5.60
N ARG A 52 19.55 21.26 -5.95
CA ARG A 52 20.07 21.34 -7.32
C ARG A 52 21.27 20.41 -7.55
N ALA A 53 21.37 19.32 -6.81
CA ALA A 53 22.44 18.35 -7.01
C ALA A 53 22.51 17.91 -8.49
N PRO A 54 23.71 17.71 -9.06
CA PRO A 54 23.90 17.31 -10.47
C PRO A 54 23.53 15.83 -10.74
N TRP A 55 22.74 15.20 -9.88
CA TRP A 55 22.25 13.84 -10.03
C TRP A 55 20.75 13.74 -9.72
N THR A 56 20.14 12.68 -10.23
CA THR A 56 18.77 12.26 -9.89
C THR A 56 18.77 10.77 -9.59
N MET A 57 18.47 10.40 -8.35
CA MET A 57 18.38 9.00 -7.92
C MET A 57 17.09 8.36 -8.41
N ARG A 58 17.09 7.03 -8.60
CA ARG A 58 15.95 6.27 -9.12
C ARG A 58 15.26 5.45 -8.04
N HIS A 59 13.96 5.22 -8.25
CA HIS A 59 13.15 4.29 -7.48
C HIS A 59 13.05 2.92 -8.15
N HIS A 60 12.49 1.97 -7.42
CA HIS A 60 12.08 0.66 -7.88
C HIS A 60 10.60 0.44 -7.48
N PRO A 61 9.87 -0.46 -8.16
CA PRO A 61 8.50 -0.81 -7.79
C PRO A 61 8.43 -1.39 -6.37
N ASP A 62 7.40 -1.06 -5.60
CA ASP A 62 7.34 -1.46 -4.19
C ASP A 62 7.01 -2.95 -3.99
N HIS A 63 6.23 -3.56 -4.89
CA HIS A 63 5.86 -4.97 -4.83
C HIS A 63 7.05 -5.92 -4.99
N THR A 64 8.16 -5.48 -5.61
CA THR A 64 9.35 -6.33 -5.82
C THR A 64 10.28 -6.39 -4.61
N ASN A 65 9.96 -5.69 -3.52
CA ASN A 65 10.84 -5.56 -2.35
C ASN A 65 10.59 -6.57 -1.23
N LEU A 66 9.59 -7.44 -1.35
CA LEU A 66 9.35 -8.45 -0.33
C LEU A 66 10.44 -9.54 -0.39
N LYS A 67 10.94 -9.93 0.78
CA LYS A 67 11.71 -11.15 0.94
C LYS A 67 10.77 -12.32 1.17
N LYS A 68 11.17 -13.52 0.78
CA LYS A 68 10.43 -14.74 1.14
C LYS A 68 10.34 -14.86 2.66
N ALA A 69 9.26 -15.45 3.15
CA ALA A 69 9.04 -15.63 4.58
C ALA A 69 10.17 -16.44 5.24
N SER A 70 10.75 -17.41 4.53
CA SER A 70 11.90 -18.21 5.00
C SER A 70 13.16 -17.39 5.27
N ASP A 71 13.31 -16.24 4.60
CA ASP A 71 14.52 -15.42 4.60
C ASP A 71 14.36 -14.18 5.49
N ALA A 72 13.21 -14.04 6.16
CA ALA A 72 12.87 -12.92 6.99
C ALA A 72 12.61 -13.37 8.44
N PRO A 73 13.11 -12.62 9.45
CA PRO A 73 12.76 -12.89 10.83
C PRO A 73 11.28 -12.58 11.05
N ARG A 74 10.57 -13.47 11.76
CA ARG A 74 9.22 -13.19 12.23
C ARG A 74 9.27 -12.07 13.27
N ILE A 75 8.42 -11.05 13.10
CA ILE A 75 8.24 -9.97 14.07
C ILE A 75 7.13 -10.40 15.04
N ASP A 76 7.42 -10.37 16.34
CA ASP A 76 6.44 -10.62 17.39
C ASP A 76 5.87 -9.28 17.88
N TYR A 77 4.65 -8.96 17.45
CA TYR A 77 3.96 -7.74 17.85
C TYR A 77 3.24 -7.95 19.19
N PRO A 78 3.39 -7.03 20.17
CA PRO A 78 2.62 -7.08 21.40
C PRO A 78 1.12 -7.08 21.13
N LYS A 79 0.37 -7.76 22.00
CA LYS A 79 -1.10 -7.67 21.98
C LYS A 79 -1.55 -6.24 22.29
N PRO A 80 -2.65 -5.76 21.68
CA PRO A 80 -3.19 -4.45 22.00
C PRO A 80 -3.64 -4.38 23.46
N ASP A 81 -3.40 -3.23 24.09
CA ASP A 81 -3.74 -2.95 25.50
C ASP A 81 -5.14 -2.32 25.68
N GLY A 82 -5.78 -1.89 24.59
CA GLY A 82 -7.10 -1.24 24.59
C GLY A 82 -7.07 0.20 25.11
N VAL A 83 -5.89 0.81 25.31
CA VAL A 83 -5.74 2.19 25.80
C VAL A 83 -4.92 3.03 24.84
N ILE A 84 -3.72 2.56 24.48
CA ILE A 84 -2.82 3.22 23.53
C ILE A 84 -2.79 2.45 22.20
N SER A 85 -3.03 1.14 22.27
CA SER A 85 -2.97 0.21 21.14
C SER A 85 -4.25 -0.61 21.08
N PHE A 86 -4.79 -0.78 19.87
CA PHE A 86 -6.09 -1.38 19.64
C PHE A 86 -6.00 -2.47 18.58
N ASP A 87 -6.95 -3.39 18.60
CA ASP A 87 -7.08 -4.35 17.51
C ASP A 87 -7.57 -3.67 16.22
N ARG A 88 -7.36 -4.37 15.11
CA ARG A 88 -7.69 -3.87 13.78
C ARG A 88 -9.19 -3.67 13.57
N ASN A 89 -10.04 -4.54 14.13
CA ASN A 89 -11.49 -4.48 13.89
C ASN A 89 -12.10 -3.29 14.61
N SER A 90 -11.69 -3.01 15.84
CA SER A 90 -12.04 -1.78 16.56
C SER A 90 -11.63 -0.53 15.78
N SER A 91 -10.46 -0.56 15.14
CA SER A 91 -9.96 0.54 14.31
C SER A 91 -10.79 0.74 13.02
N VAL A 92 -11.19 -0.36 12.36
CA VAL A 92 -12.06 -0.34 11.17
C VAL A 92 -13.45 0.19 11.52
N TYR A 93 -14.00 -0.21 12.67
CA TYR A 93 -15.29 0.31 13.14
C TYR A 93 -15.29 1.84 13.25
N LEU A 94 -14.23 2.42 13.84
CA LEU A 94 -14.08 3.88 13.97
C LEU A 94 -13.88 4.60 12.63
N SER A 95 -13.45 3.88 11.60
CA SER A 95 -13.34 4.41 10.24
C SER A 95 -14.72 4.64 9.59
N GLY A 96 -15.79 4.12 10.20
CA GLY A 96 -17.15 4.19 9.68
C GLY A 96 -17.32 3.57 8.29
N THR A 97 -16.38 2.70 7.88
CA THR A 97 -16.42 2.10 6.54
C THR A 97 -17.52 1.08 6.42
N ASN A 98 -18.28 1.13 5.33
CA ASN A 98 -19.29 0.14 5.01
C ASN A 98 -19.53 0.06 3.50
N HIS A 99 -20.05 -1.07 3.04
CA HIS A 99 -20.48 -1.29 1.67
C HIS A 99 -21.80 -2.07 1.66
N GLU A 100 -22.59 -1.95 0.60
CA GLU A 100 -23.71 -2.88 0.35
C GLU A 100 -23.16 -4.31 0.30
N GLU A 101 -23.75 -5.22 1.07
CA GLU A 101 -23.23 -6.58 1.24
C GLU A 101 -23.45 -7.42 -0.01
N ASN A 102 -24.56 -7.18 -0.72
CA ASN A 102 -24.93 -7.92 -1.92
C ASN A 102 -24.38 -7.29 -3.21
N GLN A 103 -23.10 -6.92 -3.19
CA GLN A 103 -22.37 -6.46 -4.38
C GLN A 103 -21.13 -7.33 -4.64
N PRO A 104 -20.66 -7.44 -5.89
CA PRO A 104 -19.40 -8.11 -6.19
C PRO A 104 -18.22 -7.48 -5.44
N ALA A 105 -17.25 -8.30 -5.02
CA ALA A 105 -16.03 -7.79 -4.41
C ALA A 105 -15.28 -6.89 -5.39
N HIS A 106 -15.07 -5.64 -5.01
CA HIS A 106 -14.31 -4.64 -5.79
C HIS A 106 -12.79 -4.82 -5.71
N LEU A 107 -12.35 -5.91 -5.09
CA LEU A 107 -10.97 -6.37 -4.98
C LEU A 107 -10.87 -7.67 -5.76
N THR A 108 -10.64 -7.55 -7.06
CA THR A 108 -10.62 -8.71 -7.96
C THR A 108 -9.23 -9.31 -8.04
N LEU A 109 -9.17 -10.58 -8.42
CA LEU A 109 -7.92 -11.31 -8.66
C LEU A 109 -7.80 -11.59 -10.15
N LYS A 110 -6.62 -11.38 -10.74
CA LYS A 110 -6.33 -11.81 -12.11
C LYS A 110 -6.31 -13.34 -12.21
N ASP A 111 -5.81 -14.00 -11.15
CA ASP A 111 -5.72 -15.44 -10.99
C ASP A 111 -6.05 -15.81 -9.53
N SER A 112 -7.05 -16.68 -9.33
CA SER A 112 -7.52 -17.10 -8.00
C SER A 112 -6.61 -18.11 -7.31
N SER A 113 -5.67 -18.74 -8.02
CA SER A 113 -4.70 -19.70 -7.45
C SER A 113 -3.54 -19.02 -6.71
N VAL A 114 -3.13 -17.85 -7.20
CA VAL A 114 -1.94 -17.11 -6.74
C VAL A 114 -1.92 -16.80 -5.23
N PRO A 115 -3.02 -16.40 -4.57
CA PRO A 115 -3.00 -16.15 -3.13
C PRO A 115 -2.50 -17.35 -2.30
N ILE A 116 -2.80 -18.57 -2.76
CA ILE A 116 -2.44 -19.80 -2.05
C ILE A 116 -1.11 -20.35 -2.57
N GLU A 117 -1.00 -20.55 -3.88
CA GLU A 117 0.14 -21.23 -4.50
C GLU A 117 1.42 -20.39 -4.49
N HIS A 118 1.29 -19.06 -4.43
CA HIS A 118 2.42 -18.14 -4.45
C HIS A 118 2.51 -17.29 -3.19
N ASN A 119 1.47 -16.51 -2.85
CA ASN A 119 1.57 -15.54 -1.76
C ASN A 119 1.68 -16.22 -0.39
N LEU A 120 0.79 -17.16 -0.08
CA LEU A 120 0.88 -17.97 1.13
C LEU A 120 2.15 -18.83 1.15
N ALA A 121 2.43 -19.55 0.05
CA ALA A 121 3.54 -20.48 -0.02
C ALA A 121 4.94 -19.82 0.14
N LEU A 122 5.16 -18.65 -0.47
CA LEU A 122 6.48 -18.00 -0.50
C LEU A 122 6.62 -16.82 0.46
N TYR A 123 5.54 -16.09 0.72
CA TYR A 123 5.55 -14.84 1.48
C TYR A 123 4.68 -14.88 2.73
N ASP A 124 4.09 -16.04 3.06
CA ASP A 124 3.20 -16.23 4.21
C ASP A 124 1.99 -15.28 4.18
N ALA A 125 1.39 -15.09 3.00
CA ALA A 125 0.18 -14.29 2.75
C ALA A 125 0.29 -12.86 3.32
N PRO A 126 1.20 -12.02 2.77
CA PRO A 126 1.45 -10.66 3.23
C PRO A 126 0.19 -9.78 3.22
N GLU A 127 -0.80 -10.09 2.38
CA GLU A 127 -2.11 -9.44 2.31
C GLU A 127 -2.87 -9.41 3.63
N GLN A 128 -2.65 -10.41 4.50
CA GLN A 128 -3.25 -10.44 5.82
C GLN A 128 -2.66 -9.39 6.77
N ARG A 129 -1.49 -8.82 6.44
CA ARG A 129 -0.69 -7.93 7.30
C ARG A 129 -0.60 -6.51 6.78
N TYR A 130 -0.33 -6.32 5.48
CA TYR A 130 -0.26 -4.96 4.92
C TYR A 130 -1.64 -4.33 4.76
N CYS A 131 -2.72 -5.14 4.74
CA CYS A 131 -4.06 -4.60 4.65
C CYS A 131 -4.43 -3.94 5.99
N PRO A 132 -4.69 -2.62 5.99
CA PRO A 132 -4.99 -1.91 7.23
C PRO A 132 -6.36 -2.28 7.81
N ALA A 133 -7.21 -2.96 7.04
CA ALA A 133 -8.61 -3.20 7.39
C ALA A 133 -9.03 -4.67 7.48
N GLY A 134 -8.08 -5.61 7.40
CA GLY A 134 -8.39 -7.04 7.56
C GLY A 134 -9.33 -7.59 6.49
N VAL A 135 -9.23 -7.06 5.27
CA VAL A 135 -10.05 -7.51 4.14
C VAL A 135 -9.66 -8.91 3.68
N TYR A 136 -8.39 -9.28 3.82
CA TYR A 136 -7.87 -10.57 3.37
C TYR A 136 -7.60 -11.48 4.55
N GLU A 137 -8.11 -12.69 4.48
CA GLU A 137 -7.90 -13.73 5.49
C GLU A 137 -7.70 -15.08 4.81
N ILE A 138 -6.73 -15.88 5.28
CA ILE A 138 -6.59 -17.27 4.86
C ILE A 138 -7.40 -18.13 5.82
N VAL A 139 -8.52 -18.65 5.33
CA VAL A 139 -9.37 -19.58 6.07
C VAL A 139 -9.02 -21.01 5.68
N ARG A 140 -9.19 -21.94 6.61
CA ARG A 140 -8.85 -23.36 6.48
C ARG A 140 -10.04 -24.19 6.99
N GLU A 141 -10.09 -25.45 6.57
CA GLU A 141 -11.02 -26.42 7.16
C GLU A 141 -10.61 -26.74 8.61
N ASP A 142 -11.50 -27.41 9.36
CA ASP A 142 -11.29 -27.72 10.80
C ASP A 142 -10.00 -28.52 11.08
N ASP A 143 -9.52 -29.29 10.11
CA ASP A 143 -8.27 -30.07 10.19
C ASP A 143 -7.01 -29.24 9.81
N GLY A 144 -7.17 -27.96 9.51
CA GLY A 144 -6.11 -27.04 9.09
C GLY A 144 -5.70 -27.15 7.62
N THR A 145 -6.34 -28.02 6.84
CA THR A 145 -6.05 -28.22 5.41
C THR A 145 -6.83 -27.24 4.53
N ASN A 146 -6.62 -27.36 3.20
CA ASN A 146 -7.34 -26.61 2.16
C ASN A 146 -7.41 -25.10 2.40
N PRO A 147 -6.26 -24.40 2.52
CA PRO A 147 -6.26 -22.96 2.70
C PRO A 147 -6.91 -22.29 1.49
N ARG A 148 -7.82 -21.35 1.73
CA ARG A 148 -8.42 -20.49 0.72
C ARG A 148 -8.40 -19.04 1.17
N LEU A 149 -8.30 -18.12 0.21
CA LEU A 149 -8.44 -16.69 0.48
C LEU A 149 -9.91 -16.34 0.65
N GLN A 150 -10.24 -15.68 1.77
CA GLN A 150 -11.51 -15.01 2.01
C GLN A 150 -11.30 -13.50 1.83
N ILE A 151 -12.15 -12.86 1.03
CA ILE A 151 -12.12 -11.40 0.79
C ILE A 151 -13.35 -10.78 1.46
N ASN A 152 -13.15 -10.13 2.60
CA ASN A 152 -14.15 -9.39 3.36
C ASN A 152 -14.26 -7.95 2.83
N ALA A 153 -14.72 -7.79 1.59
CA ALA A 153 -14.67 -6.52 0.85
C ALA A 153 -15.40 -5.36 1.55
N GLN A 154 -16.39 -5.64 2.39
CA GLN A 154 -17.12 -4.66 3.19
C GLN A 154 -16.19 -3.79 4.07
N ASN A 155 -15.09 -4.36 4.57
CA ASN A 155 -14.15 -3.66 5.45
C ASN A 155 -13.20 -2.71 4.69
N CYS A 156 -13.23 -2.68 3.35
CA CYS A 156 -12.21 -1.98 2.57
C CYS A 156 -12.24 -0.45 2.79
N VAL A 157 -11.14 0.14 3.26
CA VAL A 157 -11.00 1.60 3.44
C VAL A 157 -10.42 2.33 2.22
N HIS A 158 -10.37 1.67 1.07
CA HIS A 158 -9.94 2.23 -0.23
C HIS A 158 -8.51 2.78 -0.27
N CYS A 159 -7.64 2.35 0.64
CA CYS A 159 -6.23 2.79 0.72
C CYS A 159 -5.33 2.41 -0.47
N LYS A 160 -5.79 1.49 -1.34
CA LYS A 160 -5.06 0.94 -2.50
C LYS A 160 -3.77 0.18 -2.19
N THR A 161 -3.45 -0.07 -0.92
CA THR A 161 -2.21 -0.76 -0.53
C THR A 161 -2.10 -2.16 -1.14
N CYS A 162 -3.21 -2.90 -1.21
CA CYS A 162 -3.23 -4.26 -1.76
C CYS A 162 -2.90 -4.32 -3.26
N ASP A 163 -3.41 -3.37 -4.05
CA ASP A 163 -3.08 -3.22 -5.47
C ASP A 163 -1.59 -2.87 -5.67
N ILE A 164 -1.03 -2.05 -4.78
CA ILE A 164 0.37 -1.60 -4.86
C ILE A 164 1.37 -2.65 -4.35
N LYS A 165 1.04 -3.38 -3.28
CA LYS A 165 2.02 -4.16 -2.50
C LYS A 165 2.05 -5.65 -2.82
N ASP A 166 1.00 -6.20 -3.42
CA ASP A 166 0.95 -7.62 -3.77
C ASP A 166 2.18 -7.99 -4.61
N PRO A 167 3.04 -8.93 -4.14
CA PRO A 167 4.29 -9.27 -4.81
C PRO A 167 4.09 -9.74 -6.25
N SER A 168 2.92 -10.32 -6.54
CA SER A 168 2.53 -10.83 -7.85
C SER A 168 1.73 -9.83 -8.69
N GLN A 169 1.35 -8.67 -8.14
CA GLN A 169 0.45 -7.70 -8.77
C GLN A 169 -0.84 -8.35 -9.31
N ASN A 170 -1.39 -9.30 -8.56
CA ASN A 170 -2.55 -10.11 -8.90
C ASN A 170 -3.86 -9.45 -8.44
N ILE A 171 -3.85 -8.78 -7.29
CA ILE A 171 -5.00 -8.00 -6.81
C ILE A 171 -5.19 -6.76 -7.67
N VAL A 172 -6.42 -6.52 -8.12
CA VAL A 172 -6.82 -5.31 -8.84
C VAL A 172 -7.92 -4.60 -8.06
N TRP A 173 -7.67 -3.36 -7.63
CA TRP A 173 -8.69 -2.55 -7.01
C TRP A 173 -9.53 -1.88 -8.08
N VAL A 174 -10.85 -2.06 -8.01
CA VAL A 174 -11.82 -1.29 -8.79
C VAL A 174 -12.75 -0.54 -7.85
N THR A 175 -13.42 0.49 -8.35
CA THR A 175 -14.37 1.25 -7.54
C THR A 175 -15.60 0.38 -7.25
N PRO A 176 -16.05 0.26 -5.98
CA PRO A 176 -17.34 -0.36 -5.65
C PRO A 176 -18.52 0.52 -6.08
N GLU A 177 -19.74 0.09 -5.75
CA GLU A 177 -20.91 0.96 -5.86
C GLU A 177 -20.74 2.27 -5.09
N GLY A 178 -21.30 3.35 -5.65
CA GLY A 178 -21.18 4.69 -5.08
C GLY A 178 -21.83 4.78 -3.69
N GLY A 179 -21.13 5.46 -2.77
CA GLY A 179 -21.58 5.60 -1.37
C GLY A 179 -20.99 4.57 -0.41
N GLY A 180 -20.35 3.50 -0.92
CA GLY A 180 -19.54 2.59 -0.12
C GLY A 180 -18.14 3.14 0.18
N GLY A 181 -17.54 2.68 1.26
CA GLY A 181 -16.19 3.07 1.70
C GLY A 181 -16.18 3.77 3.05
N PRO A 182 -15.05 4.39 3.41
CA PRO A 182 -14.88 5.04 4.71
C PRO A 182 -15.76 6.29 4.88
N ASN A 183 -16.19 6.54 6.12
CA ASN A 183 -16.89 7.77 6.50
C ASN A 183 -16.01 8.59 7.44
N TYR A 184 -15.26 9.53 6.85
CA TYR A 184 -14.28 10.37 7.53
C TYR A 184 -14.81 11.80 7.66
N PRO A 185 -15.52 12.15 8.75
CA PRO A 185 -16.16 13.46 8.85
C PRO A 185 -15.16 14.61 8.95
N ASN A 186 -13.97 14.38 9.51
CA ASN A 186 -12.96 15.41 9.76
C ASN A 186 -11.53 14.83 9.78
N MET A 187 -11.27 13.75 9.03
CA MET A 187 -9.93 13.16 8.90
C MET A 187 -9.17 13.74 7.70
#